data_AF-K1RKZ2-F1
#
_entry.id   AF-K1RKZ2-F1
#
_cell.length_a   1.000
_cell.length_b   1.000
_cell.length_c   1.000
_cell.angle_alpha   90.00
_cell.angle_beta   90.00
_cell.angle_gamma   90.00
#
_symmetry.space_group_name_H-M   'P 1'
#
loop_
_entity.id
_entity.type
_entity.pdbx_description
1 polymer ?
#
loop_
_entity_poly.entity_id
_entity_poly.type
_entity_poly.pdbx_seq_one_letter_code
_entity_poly.pdbx_strand_id
1 'polypeptide(L)'
;MSFSDAVPIGGYDWTFTKTVPCVFNTSLFNFTKRERYQTLISCSNYTISVKKSLVNEKSVDQIFAFPNVCLGKVISSFCGDGKPVPNVIHYIWFGNMTFEFIYFVSIYSAHKHQKPCLIFLYYELLPSGTWWNLLRKIVDNIVLVKMRPPMMISGKMIKFVQHKSDIVRLKILKEYGGIYVDTDQYFLRSEDEFRTTNCTMGMAHDKAMGSALIFAKKDASFINKWIDSYRFYDPTQWGLNSVLMATKLSHMYPTLLRVISHHCVFFPHGLVLFNQNYKWSHSYGLHIFKTGRIQELRHYNFYTIRKINNTIGAMFRYILFDNKELCFN
;
A
#
# COMPACT_ATOMS: atom_id res chain seq x y z
N MET A 1 -6.74 -15.03 -15.38
CA MET A 1 -5.49 -15.77 -15.14
C MET A 1 -5.79 -16.85 -14.14
N SER A 2 -5.64 -18.12 -14.56
CA SER A 2 -5.49 -19.24 -13.64
C SER A 2 -4.12 -19.12 -12.96
N PHE A 3 -3.98 -19.72 -11.78
CA PHE A 3 -2.72 -19.77 -11.02
C PHE A 3 -1.49 -20.30 -11.79
N SER A 4 -1.71 -20.93 -12.94
CA SER A 4 -0.72 -21.63 -13.75
C SER A 4 0.35 -20.72 -14.38
N ASP A 5 0.09 -19.43 -14.52
CA ASP A 5 0.90 -18.58 -15.41
C ASP A 5 1.91 -17.69 -14.66
N ALA A 6 1.85 -17.62 -13.33
CA ALA A 6 2.74 -16.79 -12.53
C ALA A 6 4.02 -17.55 -12.16
N VAL A 7 5.18 -17.03 -12.57
CA VAL A 7 6.49 -17.58 -12.17
C VAL A 7 6.61 -17.57 -10.64
N PRO A 8 6.83 -18.73 -9.98
CA PRO A 8 6.94 -18.76 -8.53
C PRO A 8 8.09 -17.89 -8.01
N ILE A 9 7.81 -17.01 -7.05
CA ILE A 9 8.85 -16.27 -6.31
C ILE A 9 9.41 -17.14 -5.17
N GLY A 10 10.48 -16.71 -4.51
CA GLY A 10 10.98 -17.31 -3.26
C GLY A 10 11.69 -18.68 -3.40
N GLY A 11 12.01 -19.09 -4.63
CA GLY A 11 12.74 -20.33 -4.93
C GLY A 11 11.84 -21.58 -5.02
N TYR A 12 12.46 -22.74 -5.16
CA TYR A 12 11.76 -24.02 -5.38
C TYR A 12 11.46 -24.80 -4.09
N ASP A 13 12.32 -24.68 -3.08
CA ASP A 13 12.15 -25.35 -1.79
C ASP A 13 11.21 -24.54 -0.90
N TRP A 14 10.07 -25.11 -0.53
CA TRP A 14 9.04 -24.49 0.31
C TRP A 14 8.79 -25.30 1.60
N THR A 15 9.79 -26.04 2.06
CA THR A 15 9.72 -26.80 3.32
C THR A 15 9.89 -25.92 4.56
N PHE A 16 10.51 -24.73 4.42
CA PHE A 16 10.81 -23.80 5.51
C PHE A 16 11.66 -24.41 6.64
N THR A 17 12.44 -25.44 6.34
CA THR A 17 13.32 -26.12 7.32
C THR A 17 14.74 -25.57 7.33
N LYS A 18 15.07 -24.69 6.38
CA LYS A 18 16.42 -24.19 6.19
C LYS A 18 16.69 -22.97 7.04
N THR A 19 17.95 -22.89 7.47
CA THR A 19 18.56 -21.66 7.95
C THR A 19 19.70 -21.29 7.02
N VAL A 20 19.77 -20.02 6.64
CA VAL A 20 20.84 -19.47 5.80
C VAL A 20 21.62 -18.38 6.53
N PRO A 21 22.86 -18.05 6.12
CA PRO A 21 23.53 -16.83 6.59
C PRO A 21 22.69 -15.60 6.26
N CYS A 22 22.63 -14.63 7.17
CA CYS A 22 21.87 -13.41 6.88
C CYS A 22 22.60 -12.55 5.83
N VAL A 23 22.02 -12.50 4.63
CA VAL A 23 22.45 -11.59 3.58
C VAL A 23 21.88 -10.21 3.88
N PHE A 24 22.65 -9.39 4.58
CA PHE A 24 22.30 -8.01 4.80
C PHE A 24 22.68 -7.19 3.56
N ASN A 25 21.67 -6.67 2.87
CA ASN A 25 21.96 -5.61 1.90
C ASN A 25 22.50 -4.40 2.68
N THR A 26 23.81 -4.21 2.63
CA THR A 26 24.52 -3.11 3.32
C THR A 26 23.95 -1.74 2.92
N SER A 27 23.30 -1.62 1.74
CA SER A 27 22.63 -0.39 1.32
C SER A 27 21.37 -0.07 2.12
N LEU A 28 20.66 -1.07 2.63
CA LEU A 28 19.66 -0.85 3.67
C LEU A 28 20.39 -0.55 4.96
N PHE A 29 21.20 -1.48 5.47
CA PHE A 29 21.64 -1.45 6.87
C PHE A 29 22.67 -0.37 7.27
N ASN A 30 23.34 0.29 6.33
CA ASN A 30 24.36 1.30 6.61
C ASN A 30 23.79 2.75 6.62
N PHE A 31 22.80 2.98 7.50
CA PHE A 31 21.97 4.20 7.50
C PHE A 31 22.64 5.49 8.00
N THR A 32 23.80 5.38 8.64
CA THR A 32 24.53 6.53 9.22
C THR A 32 25.28 7.33 8.16
N LYS A 33 25.63 6.73 7.03
CA LYS A 33 26.39 7.37 5.94
C LYS A 33 25.57 7.67 4.68
N ARG A 34 24.29 7.31 4.67
CA ARG A 34 23.46 7.46 3.47
C ARG A 34 22.89 8.86 3.37
N GLU A 35 23.24 9.54 2.29
CA GLU A 35 22.61 10.79 1.86
C GLU A 35 21.10 10.61 1.68
N ARG A 36 20.32 11.59 2.15
CA ARG A 36 18.88 11.62 1.98
C ARG A 36 18.53 12.38 0.71
N TYR A 37 17.79 11.75 -0.18
CA TYR A 37 17.24 12.40 -1.36
C TYR A 37 15.72 12.54 -1.23
N GLN A 38 15.17 13.58 -1.86
CA GLN A 38 13.73 13.75 -2.00
C GLN A 38 13.38 14.18 -3.41
N THR A 39 12.20 13.75 -3.85
CA THR A 39 11.57 14.21 -5.08
C THR A 39 10.84 15.52 -4.80
N LEU A 40 11.36 16.60 -5.37
CA LEU A 40 10.77 17.93 -5.33
C LEU A 40 9.92 18.15 -6.57
N ILE A 41 8.72 18.65 -6.36
CA ILE A 41 7.72 18.92 -7.40
C ILE A 41 7.50 20.43 -7.50
N SER A 42 7.59 21.00 -8.69
CA SER A 42 7.21 22.40 -8.91
C SER A 42 6.31 22.53 -10.13
N CYS A 43 5.23 23.29 -9.99
CA CYS A 43 4.37 23.67 -11.09
C CYS A 43 4.24 25.19 -11.16
N SER A 44 4.52 25.74 -12.33
CA SER A 44 4.16 27.10 -12.73
C SER A 44 3.01 27.04 -13.75
N ASN A 45 2.59 28.19 -14.28
CA ASN A 45 1.55 28.25 -15.30
C ASN A 45 1.90 27.46 -16.57
N TYR A 46 3.19 27.35 -16.91
CA TYR A 46 3.65 26.75 -18.17
C TYR A 46 4.62 25.58 -18.00
N THR A 47 5.20 25.39 -16.80
CA THR A 47 6.22 24.37 -16.56
C THR A 47 5.88 23.50 -15.38
N ILE A 48 6.10 22.20 -15.53
CA ILE A 48 6.01 21.21 -14.46
C ILE A 48 7.39 20.58 -14.37
N SER A 49 7.92 20.43 -13.15
CA SER A 49 9.22 19.79 -12.94
C SER A 49 9.15 18.83 -11.76
N VAL A 50 9.80 17.68 -11.93
CA VAL A 50 10.02 16.67 -10.91
C VAL A 50 11.53 16.45 -10.85
N LYS A 51 12.15 16.80 -9.72
CA LYS A 51 13.60 16.72 -9.55
C LYS A 51 13.94 15.98 -8.28
N LYS A 52 14.89 15.05 -8.38
CA LYS A 52 15.52 14.43 -7.21
C LYS A 52 16.59 15.39 -6.67
N SER A 53 16.47 15.78 -5.41
CA SER A 53 17.41 16.69 -4.73
C SER A 53 18.01 16.03 -3.50
N LEU A 54 19.27 16.34 -3.23
CA LEU A 54 19.90 16.04 -1.94
C LEU A 54 19.27 16.92 -0.86
N VAL A 55 19.03 16.36 0.31
CA VAL A 55 18.32 16.99 1.43
C VAL A 55 19.12 16.79 2.71
N ASN A 56 19.30 17.86 3.48
CA ASN A 56 19.97 17.84 4.78
C ASN A 56 18.96 17.96 5.93
N GLU A 57 19.43 17.86 7.18
CA GLU A 57 18.55 17.92 8.37
C GLU A 57 17.81 19.25 8.55
N LYS A 58 18.31 20.34 7.96
CA LYS A 58 17.68 21.67 8.02
C LYS A 58 16.65 21.89 6.90
N SER A 59 16.58 20.99 5.93
CA SER A 59 15.69 21.16 4.78
C SER A 59 14.25 20.93 5.20
N VAL A 60 13.37 21.86 4.81
CA VAL A 60 11.93 21.76 5.08
C VAL A 60 11.29 20.80 4.08
N ASP A 61 10.46 19.89 4.57
CA ASP A 61 9.70 18.98 3.71
C ASP A 61 8.70 19.76 2.84
N GLN A 62 8.62 19.41 1.56
CA GLN A 62 7.58 19.93 0.67
C GLN A 62 6.25 19.25 0.98
N ILE A 63 5.23 20.05 1.32
CA ILE A 63 3.91 19.56 1.73
C ILE A 63 2.83 20.13 0.79
N PHE A 64 1.99 19.24 0.29
CA PHE A 64 0.82 19.59 -0.53
C PHE A 64 -0.48 19.47 0.26
N ALA A 65 -1.55 20.09 -0.24
CA ALA A 65 -2.92 19.86 0.22
C ALA A 65 -3.65 18.87 -0.72
N PHE A 66 -4.80 18.35 -0.30
CA PHE A 66 -5.70 17.58 -1.18
C PHE A 66 -7.06 18.28 -1.32
N PRO A 67 -7.59 18.45 -2.55
CA PRO A 67 -6.95 18.19 -3.83
C PRO A 67 -5.92 19.28 -4.18
N ASN A 68 -4.97 18.93 -5.04
CA ASN A 68 -3.96 19.84 -5.57
C ASN A 68 -3.77 19.64 -7.08
N VAL A 69 -3.93 20.72 -7.83
CA VAL A 69 -3.87 20.72 -9.30
C VAL A 69 -2.46 20.38 -9.81
N CYS A 70 -1.40 20.83 -9.11
CA CYS A 70 -0.02 20.52 -9.49
C CYS A 70 0.26 19.02 -9.43
N LEU A 71 -0.17 18.34 -8.36
CA LEU A 71 -0.02 16.88 -8.27
C LEU A 71 -0.75 16.15 -9.41
N GLY A 72 -1.97 16.57 -9.74
CA GLY A 72 -2.70 16.01 -10.88
C GLY A 72 -1.95 16.17 -12.21
N LYS A 73 -1.41 17.37 -12.45
CA LYS A 73 -0.57 17.66 -13.64
C LYS A 73 0.71 16.80 -13.68
N VAL A 74 1.39 16.64 -12.55
CA VAL A 74 2.59 15.80 -12.45
C VAL A 74 2.29 14.35 -12.79
N ILE A 75 1.20 13.80 -12.24
CA ILE A 75 0.79 12.42 -12.52
C ILE A 75 0.54 12.25 -14.02
N SER A 76 -0.22 13.16 -14.65
CA SER A 76 -0.51 13.06 -16.08
C SER A 76 0.70 13.27 -16.98
N SER A 77 1.67 14.10 -16.58
CA SER A 77 2.80 14.49 -17.43
C SER A 77 4.06 13.65 -17.22
N PHE A 78 4.29 13.08 -16.04
CA PHE A 78 5.54 12.39 -15.68
C PHE A 78 5.35 10.93 -15.26
N CYS A 79 4.17 10.54 -14.81
CA CYS A 79 3.93 9.18 -14.29
C CYS A 79 3.07 8.31 -15.22
N GLY A 80 2.79 8.80 -16.44
CA GLY A 80 2.10 8.03 -17.47
C GLY A 80 3.03 7.08 -18.19
N ASP A 81 2.63 5.82 -18.32
CA ASP A 81 3.38 4.76 -19.02
C ASP A 81 2.51 4.03 -20.06
N GLY A 82 1.47 4.70 -20.56
CA GLY A 82 0.52 4.16 -21.55
C GLY A 82 -0.56 3.23 -20.98
N LYS A 83 -0.49 2.83 -19.71
CA LYS A 83 -1.54 2.03 -19.04
C LYS A 83 -2.69 2.92 -18.55
N PRO A 84 -3.94 2.43 -18.51
CA PRO A 84 -5.08 3.19 -17.97
C PRO A 84 -4.89 3.68 -16.52
N VAL A 85 -4.28 2.86 -15.67
CA VAL A 85 -3.99 3.22 -14.27
C VAL A 85 -2.54 3.69 -14.15
N PRO A 86 -2.27 4.96 -13.74
CA PRO A 86 -0.90 5.43 -13.57
C PRO A 86 -0.17 4.68 -12.44
N ASN A 87 1.15 4.50 -12.55
CA ASN A 87 1.95 3.83 -11.52
C ASN A 87 2.27 4.77 -10.36
N VAL A 88 1.25 5.25 -9.66
CA VAL A 88 1.37 6.09 -8.46
C VAL A 88 0.61 5.44 -7.32
N ILE A 89 1.20 5.43 -6.14
CA ILE A 89 0.64 4.76 -4.96
C ILE A 89 0.13 5.78 -3.96
N HIS A 90 -1.01 5.50 -3.35
CA HIS A 90 -1.65 6.33 -2.34
C HIS A 90 -1.81 5.57 -1.02
N TYR A 91 -1.15 6.06 0.03
CA TYR A 91 -1.30 5.59 1.42
C TYR A 91 -2.01 6.66 2.25
N ILE A 92 -2.90 6.23 3.16
CA ILE A 92 -3.59 7.11 4.11
C ILE A 92 -3.09 6.84 5.53
N TRP A 93 -2.72 7.91 6.25
CA TRP A 93 -2.24 7.88 7.63
C TRP A 93 -3.02 8.86 8.50
N PHE A 94 -4.13 8.39 9.08
CA PHE A 94 -5.00 9.19 9.94
C PHE A 94 -4.93 8.74 11.40
N GLY A 95 -5.07 9.71 12.31
CA GLY A 95 -4.97 9.48 13.75
C GLY A 95 -3.55 9.61 14.30
N ASN A 96 -3.45 9.45 15.62
CA ASN A 96 -2.21 9.54 16.37
C ASN A 96 -1.66 8.13 16.65
N MET A 97 -1.00 7.56 15.65
CA MET A 97 -0.40 6.22 15.72
C MET A 97 1.12 6.30 15.57
N THR A 98 1.82 5.41 16.26
CA THR A 98 3.26 5.20 16.05
C THR A 98 3.50 4.54 14.70
N PHE A 99 4.49 5.03 13.95
CA PHE A 99 4.92 4.40 12.70
C PHE A 99 5.80 3.19 13.00
N GLU A 100 5.16 2.06 13.28
CA GLU A 100 5.81 0.78 13.58
C GLU A 100 6.48 0.13 12.37
N PHE A 101 7.34 -0.88 12.63
CA PHE A 101 8.12 -1.59 11.63
C PHE A 101 7.27 -2.17 10.50
N ILE A 102 6.06 -2.66 10.80
CA ILE A 102 5.15 -3.22 9.81
C ILE A 102 4.80 -2.23 8.71
N TYR A 103 4.65 -0.94 9.03
CA TYR A 103 4.30 0.12 8.08
C TYR A 103 5.49 0.52 7.22
N PHE A 104 6.70 0.49 7.81
CA PHE A 104 7.94 0.61 7.05
C PHE A 104 8.04 -0.50 6.00
N VAL A 105 7.84 -1.76 6.39
CA VAL A 105 7.93 -2.89 5.45
C VAL A 105 6.85 -2.79 4.36
N SER A 106 5.64 -2.32 4.67
CA SER A 106 4.57 -2.14 3.68
C SER A 106 4.97 -1.14 2.59
N ILE A 107 5.33 0.09 2.97
CA ILE A 107 5.70 1.13 2.00
C ILE A 107 7.01 0.76 1.28
N TYR A 108 7.97 0.17 1.98
CA TYR A 108 9.21 -0.31 1.38
C TYR A 108 8.95 -1.42 0.34
N SER A 109 8.02 -2.35 0.61
CA SER A 109 7.66 -3.40 -0.34
C SER A 109 7.08 -2.83 -1.63
N ALA A 110 6.24 -1.80 -1.52
CA ALA A 110 5.69 -1.09 -2.66
C ALA A 110 6.79 -0.40 -3.48
N HIS A 111 7.72 0.29 -2.82
CA HIS A 111 8.90 0.87 -3.47
C HIS A 111 9.75 -0.20 -4.19
N LYS A 112 10.05 -1.31 -3.52
CA LYS A 112 10.92 -2.38 -4.03
C LYS A 112 10.32 -3.14 -5.21
N HIS A 113 9.07 -3.57 -5.07
CA HIS A 113 8.45 -4.54 -5.98
C HIS A 113 7.53 -3.88 -7.02
N GLN A 114 6.76 -2.85 -6.63
CA GLN A 114 5.88 -2.14 -7.57
C GLN A 114 6.61 -1.00 -8.30
N LYS A 115 7.66 -0.43 -7.69
CA LYS A 115 8.49 0.65 -8.25
C LYS A 115 7.66 1.81 -8.83
N PRO A 116 6.76 2.40 -8.02
CA PRO A 116 5.90 3.49 -8.49
C PRO A 116 6.71 4.72 -8.86
N CYS A 117 6.16 5.55 -9.75
CA CYS A 117 6.67 6.87 -10.07
C CYS A 117 6.72 7.74 -8.79
N LEU A 118 5.61 7.82 -8.06
CA LEU A 118 5.47 8.56 -6.81
C LEU A 118 4.66 7.76 -5.79
N ILE A 119 4.98 7.94 -4.51
CA ILE A 119 4.22 7.42 -3.37
C ILE A 119 3.66 8.60 -2.59
N PHE A 120 2.35 8.79 -2.64
CA PHE A 120 1.66 9.83 -1.87
C PHE A 120 1.31 9.30 -0.48
N LEU A 121 1.71 10.03 0.55
CA LEU A 121 1.25 9.83 1.92
C LEU A 121 0.28 10.95 2.30
N TYR A 122 -1.00 10.61 2.41
CA TYR A 122 -2.05 11.51 2.88
C TYR A 122 -2.13 11.41 4.40
N TYR A 123 -1.93 12.51 5.12
CA TYR A 123 -1.83 12.46 6.57
C TYR A 123 -2.54 13.61 7.28
N GLU A 124 -3.00 13.32 8.50
CA GLU A 124 -3.48 14.32 9.47
C GLU A 124 -2.32 14.81 10.35
N LEU A 125 -1.67 13.85 11.02
CA LEU A 125 -0.46 14.04 11.82
C LEU A 125 0.70 13.32 11.12
N LEU A 126 1.80 14.04 10.90
CA LEU A 126 2.94 13.46 10.18
C LEU A 126 3.53 12.31 11.02
N PRO A 127 3.81 11.14 10.43
CA PRO A 127 4.45 10.06 11.17
C PRO A 127 5.83 10.48 11.69
N SER A 128 6.27 9.83 12.75
CA SER A 128 7.59 10.03 13.36
C SER A 128 8.13 8.70 13.89
N GLY A 129 9.39 8.72 14.35
CA GLY A 129 10.06 7.56 14.92
C GLY A 129 11.05 6.88 13.98
N THR A 130 11.76 5.90 14.51
CA THR A 130 12.91 5.25 13.87
C THR A 130 12.57 4.72 12.48
N TRP A 131 11.45 4.01 12.34
CA TRP A 131 11.06 3.38 11.08
C TRP A 131 10.60 4.36 10.01
N TRP A 132 9.95 5.45 10.40
CA TRP A 132 9.59 6.53 9.48
C TRP A 132 10.83 7.26 8.97
N ASN A 133 11.74 7.62 9.88
CA ASN A 133 12.99 8.29 9.55
C ASN A 133 13.83 7.41 8.60
N LEU A 134 13.82 6.10 8.83
CA LEU A 134 14.46 5.13 7.96
C LEU A 134 13.88 5.12 6.55
N LEU A 135 12.55 5.03 6.46
CA LEU A 135 11.84 5.01 5.20
C LEU A 135 12.18 6.25 4.37
N ARG A 136 12.12 7.45 4.98
CA ARG A 136 12.42 8.72 4.33
C ARG A 136 13.88 8.89 3.90
N LYS A 137 14.80 8.06 4.40
CA LYS A 137 16.20 8.01 3.93
C LYS A 137 16.39 7.12 2.71
N ILE A 138 15.62 6.03 2.60
CA ILE A 138 15.84 5.02 1.55
C ILE A 138 14.83 5.11 0.39
N VAL A 139 13.68 5.77 0.60
CA VAL A 139 12.63 5.99 -0.40
C VAL A 139 12.51 7.50 -0.67
N ASP A 140 12.98 7.92 -1.83
CA ASP A 140 13.10 9.34 -2.21
C ASP A 140 11.87 9.90 -2.94
N ASN A 141 10.97 9.06 -3.40
CA ASN A 141 9.78 9.45 -4.17
C ASN A 141 8.49 9.49 -3.33
N ILE A 142 8.64 9.67 -1.99
CA ILE A 142 7.50 9.93 -1.10
C ILE A 142 7.13 11.41 -1.17
N VAL A 143 5.87 11.67 -1.52
CA VAL A 143 5.25 13.01 -1.55
C VAL A 143 4.27 13.14 -0.40
N LEU A 144 4.42 14.20 0.38
CA LEU A 144 3.60 14.46 1.56
C LEU A 144 2.37 15.29 1.21
N VAL A 145 1.19 14.80 1.60
CA VAL A 145 -0.09 15.49 1.37
C VAL A 145 -0.81 15.65 2.70
N LYS A 146 -0.79 16.86 3.27
CA LYS A 146 -1.48 17.17 4.51
C LYS A 146 -2.98 17.36 4.23
N MET A 147 -3.82 16.71 5.00
CA MET A 147 -5.26 16.89 4.91
C MET A 147 -5.96 16.68 6.25
N ARG A 148 -7.14 17.30 6.40
CA ARG A 148 -8.02 17.05 7.53
C ARG A 148 -8.98 15.90 7.17
N PRO A 149 -9.01 14.79 7.94
CA PRO A 149 -9.95 13.72 7.70
C PRO A 149 -11.40 14.21 7.85
N PRO A 150 -12.36 13.69 7.05
CA PRO A 150 -13.76 14.07 7.19
C PRO A 150 -14.30 13.66 8.57
N MET A 151 -15.21 14.48 9.10
CA MET A 151 -15.93 14.18 10.35
C MET A 151 -17.36 13.67 10.09
N MET A 152 -17.90 13.93 8.90
CA MET A 152 -19.24 13.55 8.49
C MET A 152 -19.23 12.98 7.06
N ILE A 153 -20.16 12.06 6.80
CA ILE A 153 -20.50 11.60 5.46
C ILE A 153 -22.03 11.66 5.32
N SER A 154 -22.52 12.33 4.27
CA SER A 154 -23.97 12.45 3.99
C SER A 154 -24.78 12.92 5.20
N GLY A 155 -24.27 13.95 5.89
CA GLY A 155 -24.92 14.52 7.08
C GLY A 155 -24.79 13.70 8.38
N LYS A 156 -24.16 12.52 8.34
CA LYS A 156 -24.01 11.64 9.51
C LYS A 156 -22.58 11.67 10.04
N MET A 157 -22.45 11.73 11.37
CA MET A 157 -21.15 11.68 12.05
C MET A 157 -20.47 10.32 11.83
N ILE A 158 -19.17 10.36 11.57
CA ILE A 158 -18.36 9.15 11.43
C ILE A 158 -18.03 8.57 12.81
N LYS A 159 -18.33 7.28 13.03
CA LYS A 159 -18.00 6.57 14.28
C LYS A 159 -16.65 5.85 14.24
N PHE A 160 -16.30 5.25 13.10
CA PHE A 160 -15.07 4.48 12.94
C PHE A 160 -14.03 5.27 12.15
N VAL A 161 -12.79 5.33 12.63
CA VAL A 161 -11.70 6.02 11.92
C VAL A 161 -11.49 5.45 10.51
N GLN A 162 -11.72 4.15 10.33
CA GLN A 162 -11.61 3.44 9.06
C GLN A 162 -12.54 4.03 7.99
N HIS A 163 -13.77 4.43 8.38
CA HIS A 163 -14.72 5.03 7.45
C HIS A 163 -14.21 6.35 6.86
N LYS A 164 -13.34 7.08 7.59
CA LYS A 164 -12.67 8.28 7.06
C LYS A 164 -11.76 7.91 5.90
N SER A 165 -10.94 6.87 6.06
CA SER A 165 -10.06 6.36 5.01
C SER A 165 -10.86 5.73 3.85
N ASP A 166 -11.98 5.08 4.13
CA ASP A 166 -12.83 4.45 3.11
C ASP A 166 -13.40 5.46 2.10
N ILE A 167 -13.89 6.62 2.55
CA ILE A 167 -14.35 7.63 1.61
C ILE A 167 -13.19 8.40 0.96
N VAL A 168 -12.12 8.65 1.71
CA VAL A 168 -10.97 9.42 1.19
C VAL A 168 -10.23 8.65 0.10
N ARG A 169 -10.03 7.33 0.23
CA ARG A 169 -9.38 6.52 -0.82
C ARG A 169 -10.11 6.61 -2.16
N LEU A 170 -11.45 6.58 -2.13
CA LEU A 170 -12.26 6.70 -3.34
C LEU A 170 -12.16 8.10 -3.95
N LYS A 171 -12.18 9.14 -3.13
CA LYS A 171 -12.00 10.53 -3.59
C LYS A 171 -10.62 10.74 -4.22
N ILE A 172 -9.56 10.17 -3.63
CA ILE A 172 -8.20 10.22 -4.17
C ILE A 172 -8.16 9.51 -5.53
N LEU A 173 -8.68 8.28 -5.62
CA LEU A 173 -8.71 7.52 -6.88
C LEU A 173 -9.56 8.21 -7.96
N LYS A 174 -10.69 8.83 -7.59
CA LYS A 174 -11.47 9.64 -8.52
C LYS A 174 -10.64 10.81 -9.07
N GLU A 175 -9.93 11.52 -8.20
CA GLU A 175 -9.19 12.73 -8.55
C GLU A 175 -7.88 12.43 -9.32
N TYR A 176 -7.14 11.39 -8.94
CA TYR A 176 -5.80 11.15 -9.47
C TYR A 176 -5.64 9.81 -10.18
N GLY A 177 -6.58 8.88 -10.04
CA GLY A 177 -6.36 7.48 -10.37
C GLY A 177 -5.22 6.89 -9.55
N GLY A 178 -4.61 5.83 -10.06
CA GLY A 178 -3.46 5.16 -9.45
C GLY A 178 -3.86 3.95 -8.62
N ILE A 179 -3.01 3.65 -7.64
CA ILE A 179 -3.09 2.44 -6.81
C ILE A 179 -3.27 2.88 -5.36
N TYR A 180 -4.44 2.62 -4.78
CA TYR A 180 -4.63 2.77 -3.34
C TYR A 180 -4.15 1.54 -2.60
N VAL A 181 -3.49 1.73 -1.45
CA VAL A 181 -2.91 0.66 -0.63
C VAL A 181 -3.15 0.95 0.86
N ASP A 182 -3.76 0.02 1.60
CA ASP A 182 -3.79 0.06 3.07
C ASP A 182 -2.38 -0.16 3.63
N THR A 183 -2.10 0.40 4.81
CA THR A 183 -0.75 0.36 5.41
C THR A 183 -0.30 -1.02 5.88
N ASP A 184 -1.21 -2.01 5.88
CA ASP A 184 -1.01 -3.43 6.17
C ASP A 184 -1.21 -4.34 4.96
N GLN A 185 -1.14 -3.77 3.74
CA GLN A 185 -0.98 -4.47 2.47
C GLN A 185 0.49 -4.44 2.03
N TYR A 186 0.99 -5.56 1.49
CA TYR A 186 2.38 -5.75 1.09
C TYR A 186 2.48 -6.25 -0.35
N PHE A 187 3.50 -5.79 -1.07
CA PHE A 187 3.83 -6.25 -2.42
C PHE A 187 4.95 -7.29 -2.35
N LEU A 188 4.86 -8.34 -3.17
CA LEU A 188 5.87 -9.38 -3.31
C LEU A 188 6.47 -9.42 -4.71
N ARG A 189 5.80 -8.83 -5.69
CA ARG A 189 6.27 -8.62 -7.07
C ARG A 189 5.53 -7.42 -7.67
N SER A 190 5.85 -7.09 -8.93
CA SER A 190 5.11 -6.05 -9.65
C SER A 190 3.69 -6.50 -9.97
N GLU A 191 2.74 -5.60 -9.75
CA GLU A 191 1.30 -5.75 -10.03
C GLU A 191 0.87 -4.98 -11.29
N ASP A 192 1.81 -4.69 -12.18
CA ASP A 192 1.60 -3.85 -13.36
C ASP A 192 0.53 -4.37 -14.33
N GLU A 193 0.31 -5.67 -14.36
CA GLU A 193 -0.74 -6.28 -15.17
C GLU A 193 -2.16 -5.88 -14.70
N PHE A 194 -2.33 -5.49 -13.44
CA PHE A 194 -3.62 -5.05 -12.88
C PHE A 194 -3.93 -3.60 -13.24
N ARG A 195 -2.97 -2.86 -13.82
CA ARG A 195 -3.12 -1.48 -14.29
C ARG A 195 -3.69 -1.35 -15.71
N THR A 196 -3.94 -2.48 -16.38
CA THR A 196 -4.35 -2.55 -17.79
C THR A 196 -5.84 -2.31 -18.03
N THR A 197 -6.65 -2.23 -16.97
CA THR A 197 -8.10 -1.98 -17.04
C THR A 197 -8.49 -0.76 -16.21
N ASN A 198 -9.66 -0.19 -16.50
CA ASN A 198 -10.12 1.05 -15.85
C ASN A 198 -10.25 0.96 -14.33
N CYS A 199 -10.60 -0.21 -13.80
CA CYS A 199 -10.58 -0.49 -12.37
C CYS A 199 -10.32 -1.98 -12.13
N THR A 200 -9.46 -2.29 -11.17
CA THR A 200 -9.14 -3.66 -10.76
C THR A 200 -9.11 -3.76 -9.25
N MET A 201 -9.70 -4.82 -8.71
CA MET A 201 -9.68 -5.12 -7.27
C MET A 201 -9.59 -6.62 -7.05
N GLY A 202 -8.96 -7.01 -5.94
CA GLY A 202 -8.94 -8.41 -5.50
C GLY A 202 -10.06 -8.74 -4.54
N MET A 203 -10.46 -10.01 -4.51
CA MET A 203 -11.29 -10.54 -3.43
C MET A 203 -10.47 -10.65 -2.14
N ALA A 204 -11.00 -10.23 -0.99
CA ALA A 204 -10.37 -10.50 0.31
C ALA A 204 -10.54 -11.98 0.71
N HIS A 205 -11.67 -12.56 0.30
CA HIS A 205 -11.99 -13.99 0.34
C HIS A 205 -13.12 -14.26 -0.67
N ASP A 206 -13.51 -15.52 -0.89
CA ASP A 206 -14.44 -15.94 -1.97
C ASP A 206 -15.80 -15.23 -2.08
N LYS A 207 -16.20 -14.48 -1.04
CA LYS A 207 -17.51 -13.83 -0.98
C LYS A 207 -17.43 -12.32 -0.80
N ALA A 208 -16.24 -11.73 -0.74
CA ALA A 208 -16.11 -10.31 -0.47
C ALA A 208 -14.90 -9.68 -1.15
N MET A 209 -15.12 -8.51 -1.73
CA MET A 209 -14.07 -7.67 -2.32
C MET A 209 -13.16 -7.10 -1.23
N GLY A 210 -11.85 -7.12 -1.46
CA GLY A 210 -10.89 -6.43 -0.63
C GLY A 210 -10.80 -4.96 -1.00
N SER A 211 -10.98 -4.07 -0.03
CA SER A 211 -10.83 -2.61 -0.22
C SER A 211 -9.41 -2.11 0.09
N ALA A 212 -8.52 -2.99 0.55
CA ALA A 212 -7.16 -2.64 0.97
C ALA A 212 -6.21 -2.38 -0.21
N LEU A 213 -6.60 -2.77 -1.43
CA LEU A 213 -5.81 -2.60 -2.64
C LEU A 213 -6.76 -2.36 -3.82
N ILE A 214 -6.65 -1.17 -4.43
CA ILE A 214 -7.56 -0.75 -5.51
C ILE A 214 -6.75 -0.07 -6.60
N PHE A 215 -6.85 -0.59 -7.82
CA PHE A 215 -6.30 0.03 -9.01
C PHE A 215 -7.43 0.74 -9.73
N ALA A 216 -7.28 2.02 -10.05
CA ALA A 216 -8.30 2.75 -10.81
C ALA A 216 -7.69 3.84 -11.67
N LYS A 217 -8.20 3.99 -12.89
CA LYS A 217 -7.92 5.20 -13.67
C LYS A 217 -8.57 6.40 -13.01
N LYS A 218 -8.07 7.61 -13.32
CA LYS A 218 -8.76 8.85 -12.93
C LYS A 218 -10.21 8.79 -13.43
N ASP A 219 -11.14 9.17 -12.55
CA ASP A 219 -12.58 9.16 -12.82
C ASP A 219 -13.15 7.82 -13.33
N ALA A 220 -12.65 6.69 -12.78
CA ALA A 220 -13.19 5.37 -13.10
C ALA A 220 -14.67 5.24 -12.69
N SER A 221 -15.50 4.73 -13.60
CA SER A 221 -16.95 4.62 -13.39
C SER A 221 -17.34 3.78 -12.18
N PHE A 222 -16.62 2.69 -11.90
CA PHE A 222 -16.83 1.88 -10.70
C PHE A 222 -16.64 2.68 -9.41
N ILE A 223 -15.55 3.46 -9.33
CA ILE A 223 -15.25 4.35 -8.20
C ILE A 223 -16.34 5.41 -8.03
N ASN A 224 -16.84 5.98 -9.13
CA ASN A 224 -17.95 6.94 -9.09
C ASN A 224 -19.23 6.30 -8.51
N LYS A 225 -19.62 5.10 -8.97
CA LYS A 225 -20.78 4.39 -8.40
C LYS A 225 -20.60 4.08 -6.92
N TRP A 226 -19.38 3.76 -6.50
CA TRP A 226 -19.07 3.52 -5.09
C TRP A 226 -19.17 4.80 -4.26
N ILE A 227 -18.63 5.93 -4.73
CA ILE A 227 -18.82 7.23 -4.07
C ILE A 227 -20.30 7.59 -3.97
N ASP A 228 -21.07 7.44 -5.06
CA ASP A 228 -22.51 7.75 -5.08
C ASP A 228 -23.30 6.95 -4.03
N SER A 229 -22.88 5.71 -3.74
CA SER A 229 -23.52 4.85 -2.75
C SER A 229 -23.44 5.40 -1.31
N TYR A 230 -22.46 6.27 -1.01
CA TYR A 230 -22.32 6.88 0.32
C TYR A 230 -23.45 7.87 0.65
N ARG A 231 -24.34 8.21 -0.29
CA ARG A 231 -25.62 8.86 0.04
C ARG A 231 -26.46 8.04 1.04
N PHE A 232 -26.26 6.72 1.06
CA PHE A 232 -26.85 5.78 2.01
C PHE A 232 -25.85 5.33 3.08
N TYR A 233 -24.92 6.20 3.48
CA TYR A 233 -23.94 5.89 4.52
C TYR A 233 -24.60 5.48 5.83
N ASP A 234 -24.13 4.38 6.42
CA ASP A 234 -24.56 3.91 7.72
C ASP A 234 -23.36 3.92 8.69
N PRO A 235 -23.33 4.85 9.66
CA PRO A 235 -22.23 4.94 10.61
C PRO A 235 -22.21 3.80 11.63
N THR A 236 -23.26 2.98 11.72
CA THR A 236 -23.37 1.89 12.70
C THR A 236 -22.74 0.59 12.22
N GLN A 237 -22.57 0.43 10.91
CA GLN A 237 -22.09 -0.81 10.30
C GLN A 237 -20.66 -0.64 9.77
N TRP A 238 -19.71 -1.35 10.38
CA TRP A 238 -18.28 -1.18 10.13
C TRP A 238 -17.85 -1.46 8.67
N GLY A 239 -18.40 -2.52 8.05
CA GLY A 239 -18.01 -2.96 6.71
C GLY A 239 -19.02 -2.64 5.60
N LEU A 240 -20.16 -2.02 5.93
CA LEU A 240 -21.29 -1.93 5.01
C LEU A 240 -20.96 -1.08 3.78
N ASN A 241 -20.47 0.14 3.99
CA ASN A 241 -20.19 1.07 2.91
C ASN A 241 -18.84 0.83 2.21
N SER A 242 -17.98 -0.02 2.77
CA SER A 242 -16.71 -0.42 2.20
C SER A 242 -16.82 -1.78 1.49
N VAL A 243 -16.41 -2.86 2.14
CA VAL A 243 -16.28 -4.21 1.57
C VAL A 243 -17.60 -4.75 1.02
N LEU A 244 -18.70 -4.63 1.79
CA LEU A 244 -19.99 -5.18 1.36
C LEU A 244 -20.58 -4.39 0.18
N MET A 245 -20.45 -3.06 0.20
CA MET A 245 -20.89 -2.22 -0.92
C MET A 245 -20.07 -2.46 -2.17
N ALA A 246 -18.74 -2.58 -2.07
CA ALA A 246 -17.88 -2.92 -3.20
C ALA A 246 -18.30 -4.25 -3.85
N THR A 247 -18.60 -5.24 -3.02
CA THR A 247 -19.07 -6.57 -3.46
C THR A 247 -20.44 -6.47 -4.14
N LYS A 248 -21.38 -5.72 -3.56
CA LYS A 248 -22.68 -5.48 -4.19
C LYS A 248 -22.52 -4.79 -5.55
N LEU A 249 -21.67 -3.77 -5.63
CA LEU A 249 -21.42 -3.02 -6.86
C LEU A 249 -20.70 -3.86 -7.93
N SER A 250 -19.80 -4.77 -7.55
CA SER A 250 -19.12 -5.64 -8.52
C SER A 250 -20.10 -6.61 -9.19
N HIS A 251 -21.12 -7.09 -8.46
CA HIS A 251 -22.19 -7.89 -9.03
C HIS A 251 -23.17 -7.08 -9.89
N MET A 252 -23.48 -5.83 -9.50
CA MET A 252 -24.38 -4.97 -10.27
C MET A 252 -23.74 -4.42 -11.55
N TYR A 253 -22.42 -4.21 -11.54
CA TYR A 253 -21.67 -3.59 -12.64
C TYR A 253 -20.42 -4.40 -13.02
N PRO A 254 -20.56 -5.67 -13.44
CA PRO A 254 -19.42 -6.57 -13.66
C PRO A 254 -18.50 -6.12 -14.78
N THR A 255 -18.97 -5.30 -15.72
CA THR A 255 -18.18 -4.74 -16.81
C THR A 255 -17.30 -3.56 -16.39
N LEU A 256 -17.54 -2.96 -15.22
CA LEU A 256 -16.81 -1.80 -14.73
C LEU A 256 -15.60 -2.15 -13.87
N LEU A 257 -15.46 -3.42 -13.46
CA LEU A 257 -14.42 -3.88 -12.55
C LEU A 257 -13.82 -5.21 -13.01
N ARG A 258 -12.51 -5.24 -13.18
CA ARG A 258 -11.76 -6.51 -13.26
C ARG A 258 -11.58 -7.04 -11.84
N VAL A 259 -12.10 -8.24 -11.57
CA VAL A 259 -11.92 -8.91 -10.28
C VAL A 259 -10.77 -9.91 -10.39
N ILE A 260 -9.80 -9.83 -9.46
CA ILE A 260 -8.74 -10.83 -9.32
C ILE A 260 -9.02 -11.76 -8.14
N SER A 261 -8.60 -13.02 -8.27
CA SER A 261 -8.80 -14.03 -7.24
C SER A 261 -8.09 -13.64 -5.95
N HIS A 262 -8.67 -14.02 -4.80
CA HIS A 262 -8.18 -13.61 -3.49
C HIS A 262 -6.75 -14.09 -3.20
N HIS A 263 -6.41 -15.26 -3.74
CA HIS A 263 -5.09 -15.86 -3.60
C HIS A 263 -3.96 -15.06 -4.26
N CYS A 264 -4.29 -14.11 -5.13
CA CYS A 264 -3.28 -13.28 -5.78
C CYS A 264 -2.77 -12.18 -4.84
N VAL A 265 -3.60 -11.59 -3.97
CA VAL A 265 -3.24 -10.32 -3.29
C VAL A 265 -3.61 -10.22 -1.81
N PHE A 266 -4.51 -11.06 -1.30
CA PHE A 266 -5.02 -10.98 0.09
C PHE A 266 -4.77 -12.22 0.95
N PHE A 267 -4.40 -13.36 0.34
CA PHE A 267 -4.32 -14.66 1.00
C PHE A 267 -2.88 -15.08 1.31
N PRO A 268 -2.56 -15.67 2.47
CA PRO A 268 -3.50 -16.38 3.35
C PRO A 268 -4.17 -15.54 4.42
N HIS A 269 -5.32 -16.01 4.90
CA HIS A 269 -6.07 -15.37 5.98
C HIS A 269 -5.20 -15.21 7.25
N GLY A 270 -5.48 -14.18 8.06
CA GLY A 270 -4.66 -13.82 9.23
C GLY A 270 -4.31 -15.01 10.15
N LEU A 271 -5.23 -15.93 10.41
CA LEU A 271 -4.97 -17.11 11.25
C LEU A 271 -3.83 -18.01 10.73
N VAL A 272 -3.63 -18.07 9.41
CA VAL A 272 -2.54 -18.83 8.79
C VAL A 272 -1.24 -18.03 8.87
N LEU A 273 -1.31 -16.72 8.67
CA LEU A 273 -0.14 -15.85 8.57
C LEU A 273 0.75 -15.88 9.82
N PHE A 274 0.13 -15.86 11.01
CA PHE A 274 0.85 -15.76 12.29
C PHE A 274 1.27 -17.12 12.88
N ASN A 275 0.63 -18.22 12.49
CA ASN A 275 0.75 -19.49 13.21
C ASN A 275 1.47 -20.60 12.44
N GLN A 276 1.64 -20.47 11.11
CA GLN A 276 2.27 -21.49 10.28
C GLN A 276 3.01 -20.87 9.10
N ASN A 277 3.81 -21.69 8.43
CA ASN A 277 4.36 -21.35 7.12
C ASN A 277 3.41 -21.80 6.00
N TYR A 278 3.09 -20.89 5.11
CA TYR A 278 2.24 -21.11 3.94
C TYR A 278 3.03 -20.83 2.66
N LYS A 279 2.81 -21.63 1.61
CA LYS A 279 3.43 -21.42 0.30
C LYS A 279 2.74 -20.29 -0.46
N TRP A 280 3.26 -19.08 -0.30
CA TRP A 280 2.80 -17.85 -0.98
C TRP A 280 3.58 -17.54 -2.28
N SER A 281 4.28 -18.53 -2.85
CA SER A 281 5.11 -18.36 -4.07
C SER A 281 4.35 -17.84 -5.29
N HIS A 282 3.02 -17.96 -5.30
CA HIS A 282 2.14 -17.54 -6.39
C HIS A 282 1.59 -16.11 -6.18
N SER A 283 1.69 -15.58 -4.96
CA SER A 283 1.04 -14.32 -4.59
C SER A 283 1.79 -13.11 -5.17
N TYR A 284 1.03 -12.10 -5.55
CA TYR A 284 1.48 -10.77 -5.92
C TYR A 284 1.67 -9.89 -4.68
N GLY A 285 0.79 -10.05 -3.70
CA GLY A 285 0.81 -9.33 -2.45
C GLY A 285 0.10 -10.10 -1.33
N LEU A 286 0.20 -9.60 -0.10
CA LEU A 286 -0.43 -10.16 1.09
C LEU A 286 -1.00 -9.05 1.98
N HIS A 287 -2.12 -9.35 2.64
CA HIS A 287 -2.74 -8.47 3.64
C HIS A 287 -2.68 -9.12 5.01
N ILE A 288 -2.13 -8.46 6.04
CA ILE A 288 -1.81 -9.15 7.31
C ILE A 288 -2.91 -9.12 8.38
N PHE A 289 -4.02 -8.39 8.19
CA PHE A 289 -5.15 -8.34 9.12
C PHE A 289 -4.74 -8.20 10.60
N LYS A 290 -4.14 -7.05 10.95
CA LYS A 290 -3.45 -6.81 12.22
C LYS A 290 -4.29 -6.84 13.51
N THR A 291 -5.63 -6.95 13.41
CA THR A 291 -6.53 -6.95 14.58
C THR A 291 -6.18 -8.08 15.54
N GLY A 292 -6.04 -7.76 16.83
CA GLY A 292 -5.66 -8.73 17.87
C GLY A 292 -4.17 -9.10 17.91
N ARG A 293 -3.34 -8.59 16.98
CA ARG A 293 -1.90 -8.91 16.87
C ARG A 293 -0.98 -7.71 17.09
N ILE A 294 -1.53 -6.53 17.39
CA ILE A 294 -0.79 -5.27 17.51
C ILE A 294 0.37 -5.35 18.51
N GLN A 295 0.17 -6.01 19.66
CA GLN A 295 1.23 -6.16 20.66
C GLN A 295 2.41 -6.99 20.11
N GLU A 296 2.13 -8.10 19.45
CA GLU A 296 3.15 -8.94 18.80
C GLU A 296 3.91 -8.13 17.73
N LEU A 297 3.18 -7.44 16.86
CA LEU A 297 3.73 -6.68 15.74
C LEU A 297 4.63 -5.50 16.16
N ARG A 298 4.42 -4.91 17.34
CA ARG A 298 5.28 -3.83 17.88
C ARG A 298 6.70 -4.28 18.18
N HIS A 299 6.91 -5.57 18.43
CA HIS A 299 8.25 -6.12 18.69
C HIS A 299 9.00 -6.48 17.41
N TYR A 300 8.36 -6.34 16.25
CA TYR A 300 8.99 -6.68 14.98
C TYR A 300 10.02 -5.62 14.60
N ASN A 301 11.19 -6.07 14.20
CA ASN A 301 12.30 -5.26 13.71
C ASN A 301 13.21 -6.16 12.85
N PHE A 302 14.26 -5.58 12.28
CA PHE A 302 15.21 -6.34 11.46
C PHE A 302 15.85 -7.54 12.16
N TYR A 303 15.99 -7.53 13.49
CA TYR A 303 16.56 -8.64 14.24
C TYR A 303 15.53 -9.73 14.51
N THR A 304 14.34 -9.39 15.01
CA THR A 304 13.33 -10.37 15.39
C THR A 304 12.78 -11.13 14.18
N ILE A 305 12.58 -10.46 13.04
CA ILE A 305 12.04 -11.08 11.82
C ILE A 305 12.95 -12.15 11.23
N ARG A 306 14.24 -12.16 11.58
CA ARG A 306 15.19 -13.21 11.19
C ARG A 306 14.83 -14.58 11.78
N LYS A 307 14.18 -14.58 12.94
CA LYS A 307 13.92 -15.76 13.78
C LYS A 307 12.46 -16.18 13.82
N ILE A 308 11.54 -15.34 13.37
CA ILE A 308 10.10 -15.63 13.39
C ILE A 308 9.78 -16.71 12.35
N ASN A 309 9.46 -17.92 12.82
CA ASN A 309 9.18 -19.07 11.97
C ASN A 309 7.69 -19.20 11.65
N ASN A 310 7.16 -18.22 10.90
CA ASN A 310 5.82 -18.26 10.33
C ASN A 310 5.79 -17.51 8.99
N THR A 311 4.62 -17.49 8.35
CA THR A 311 4.44 -16.86 7.04
C THR A 311 4.81 -15.37 7.05
N ILE A 312 4.46 -14.62 8.10
CA ILE A 312 4.81 -13.19 8.17
C ILE A 312 6.31 -13.00 8.27
N GLY A 313 6.98 -13.77 9.12
CA GLY A 313 8.44 -13.75 9.23
C GLY A 313 9.10 -14.06 7.89
N ALA A 314 8.65 -15.13 7.22
CA ALA A 314 9.15 -15.53 5.90
C ALA A 314 8.91 -14.46 4.83
N MET A 315 7.72 -13.86 4.81
CA MET A 315 7.36 -12.77 3.91
C MET A 315 8.23 -11.53 4.14
N PHE A 316 8.40 -11.11 5.39
CA PHE A 316 9.21 -9.94 5.74
C PHE A 316 10.68 -10.16 5.42
N ARG A 317 11.22 -11.35 5.68
CA ARG A 317 12.58 -11.69 5.25
C ARG A 317 12.71 -11.65 3.73
N TYR A 318 11.72 -12.13 2.98
CA TYR A 318 11.76 -12.05 1.52
C TYR A 318 11.77 -10.59 1.02
N ILE A 319 10.88 -9.75 1.55
CA ILE A 319 10.83 -8.32 1.19
C ILE A 319 12.16 -7.62 1.53
N LEU A 320 12.76 -7.93 2.68
CA LEU A 320 13.92 -7.18 3.20
C LEU A 320 15.27 -7.75 2.75
N PHE A 321 15.37 -9.07 2.56
CA PHE A 321 16.62 -9.82 2.36
C PHE A 321 16.62 -10.67 1.09
N ASP A 322 15.56 -10.62 0.28
CA ASP A 322 15.38 -11.45 -0.92
C ASP A 322 15.43 -12.96 -0.63
N ASN A 323 15.16 -13.35 0.63
CA ASN A 323 15.16 -14.74 1.07
C ASN A 323 14.08 -14.97 2.14
N LYS A 324 13.33 -16.07 2.04
CA LYS A 324 12.25 -16.43 2.98
C LYS A 324 12.72 -17.27 4.17
N GLU A 325 13.87 -17.94 4.05
CA GLU A 325 14.39 -18.86 5.07
C GLU A 325 14.77 -18.12 6.34
N LEU A 326 14.79 -18.83 7.46
CA LEU A 326 15.35 -18.29 8.69
C LEU A 326 16.81 -17.93 8.47
N CYS A 327 17.30 -16.91 9.18
CA CYS A 327 18.71 -16.57 9.09
C CYS A 327 19.30 -16.27 10.47
N PHE A 328 20.40 -16.96 10.79
CA PHE A 328 21.15 -16.77 12.03
C PHE A 328 22.55 -16.28 11.67
N ASN A 329 23.04 -15.35 12.49
CA ASN A 329 24.36 -14.72 12.52
C ASN A 329 24.41 -13.92 13.82
#